data_AF-U5N8K8-F1
#
_entry.id   AF-U5N8K8-F1
#
_cell.length_a   1.000
_cell.length_b   1.000
_cell.length_c   1.000
_cell.angle_alpha   90.00
_cell.angle_beta   90.00
_cell.angle_gamma   90.00
#
_symmetry.space_group_name_H-M   'P 1'
#
loop_
_entity.id
_entity.type
_entity.pdbx_description
1 polymer ?
#
loop_
_entity_poly.entity_id
_entity_poly.type
_entity_poly.pdbx_seq_one_letter_code
_entity_poly.pdbx_strand_id
1 'polypeptide(L)'
;MHPCWSRQTATFAATHFGSERNLPDGAYLSHVYPSAKDRQHKTRGIEVRVIEYALEEIADAEPNYRLITNWLDEQEAPAEELTALHHQRWTIEQTFDGMKTHLAERAVTLRSKRPQLVLQELYALLIVHAAIRRMMTQAAAASAQAAQDLSFFIIRAC
;
A
#
# COMPACT_ATOMS: atom_id res chain seq x y z
N MET A 1 -8.57 12.98 13.14
CA MET A 1 -7.31 13.74 13.18
C MET A 1 -6.64 13.44 11.86
N HIS A 2 -6.57 14.42 10.95
CA HIS A 2 -5.93 14.23 9.65
C HIS A 2 -4.41 14.26 9.86
N PRO A 3 -3.65 13.27 9.36
CA PRO A 3 -2.19 13.31 9.44
C PRO A 3 -1.69 14.56 8.72
N CYS A 4 -0.74 15.27 9.34
CA CYS A 4 -0.22 16.52 8.81
C CYS A 4 0.84 16.19 7.74
N TRP A 5 0.46 16.18 6.47
CA TRP A 5 1.38 15.96 5.35
C TRP A 5 2.08 17.28 5.00
N SER A 6 3.36 17.43 5.34
CA SER A 6 4.14 18.59 4.91
C SER A 6 4.91 18.30 3.60
N ARG A 7 4.83 19.23 2.66
CA ARG A 7 5.58 19.19 1.40
C ARG A 7 7.04 19.49 1.68
N GLN A 8 7.94 18.55 1.38
CA GLN A 8 9.35 18.86 1.23
C GLN A 8 9.74 18.86 -0.25
N THR A 9 10.05 20.04 -0.76
CA THR A 9 10.87 20.23 -1.96
C THR A 9 12.31 19.86 -1.61
N ALA A 10 12.63 18.57 -1.63
CA ALA A 10 13.99 18.08 -1.49
C ALA A 10 14.43 17.44 -2.80
N THR A 11 15.12 18.22 -3.63
CA THR A 11 16.07 17.71 -4.63
C THR A 11 16.97 16.69 -3.94
N PHE A 12 17.04 15.40 -4.32
CA PHE A 12 18.26 14.57 -4.25
C PHE A 12 18.06 13.14 -4.81
N ALA A 13 19.20 12.51 -5.10
CA ALA A 13 19.40 11.40 -6.03
C ALA A 13 19.38 10.01 -5.38
N ALA A 14 18.51 9.13 -5.89
CA ALA A 14 18.70 7.67 -6.09
C ALA A 14 17.46 7.15 -6.83
N THR A 15 17.67 6.59 -8.03
CA THR A 15 16.63 6.23 -9.01
C THR A 15 15.69 7.39 -9.34
N HIS A 16 16.20 8.42 -10.02
CA HIS A 16 15.34 9.50 -10.52
C HIS A 16 14.45 8.95 -11.65
N PHE A 17 13.15 8.81 -11.39
CA PHE A 17 12.19 8.82 -12.49
C PHE A 17 12.34 10.20 -13.13
N GLY A 18 12.74 10.24 -14.40
CA GLY A 18 12.87 11.54 -15.08
C GLY A 18 11.50 12.20 -15.07
N SER A 19 11.37 13.35 -14.40
CA SER A 19 10.17 14.16 -14.50
C SER A 19 10.10 14.73 -15.91
N GLU A 20 9.08 14.34 -16.66
CA GLU A 20 8.82 14.89 -18.00
C GLU A 20 7.85 16.08 -17.90
N ARG A 21 6.92 16.04 -16.95
CA ARG A 21 5.96 17.12 -16.69
C ARG A 21 5.53 17.14 -15.22
N ASN A 22 5.71 18.28 -14.55
CA ASN A 22 5.20 18.49 -13.19
C ASN A 22 3.70 18.87 -13.24
N LEU A 23 2.96 18.42 -12.23
CA LEU A 23 1.54 18.70 -12.02
C LEU A 23 1.32 19.69 -10.87
N PRO A 24 0.19 20.42 -10.82
CA PRO A 24 -0.06 21.46 -9.82
C PRO A 24 -0.09 20.96 -8.36
N ASP A 25 -0.41 19.68 -8.15
CA ASP A 25 -0.49 19.08 -6.82
C ASP A 25 0.83 18.48 -6.32
N GLY A 26 1.93 18.72 -7.04
CA GLY A 26 3.28 18.30 -6.65
C GLY A 26 3.71 16.94 -7.19
N ALA A 27 2.80 16.22 -7.85
CA ALA A 27 3.13 15.01 -8.60
C ALA A 27 3.81 15.33 -9.94
N TYR A 28 4.36 14.32 -10.62
CA TYR A 28 4.90 14.47 -11.96
C TYR A 28 4.59 13.26 -12.86
N LEU A 29 4.46 13.51 -14.16
CA LEU A 29 4.37 12.48 -15.18
C LEU A 29 5.77 12.00 -15.58
N SER A 30 5.89 10.70 -15.78
CA SER A 30 7.11 10.01 -16.21
C SER A 30 6.75 8.81 -17.09
N HIS A 31 7.76 8.13 -17.63
CA HIS A 31 7.58 6.92 -18.43
C HIS A 31 8.36 5.75 -17.84
N VAL A 32 7.68 4.60 -17.71
CA VAL A 32 8.31 3.31 -17.40
C VAL A 32 8.57 2.56 -18.70
N TYR A 33 9.80 2.10 -18.88
CA TYR A 33 10.23 1.38 -20.08
C TYR A 33 10.53 -0.09 -19.77
N PRO A 34 10.13 -1.03 -20.64
CA PRO A 34 10.42 -2.46 -20.45
C PRO A 34 11.91 -2.81 -20.46
N SER A 35 12.75 -2.01 -21.13
CA SER A 35 14.19 -2.23 -21.22
C SER A 35 14.99 -0.93 -21.37
N ALA A 36 16.30 -0.99 -21.15
CA ALA A 36 17.20 0.14 -21.37
C ALA A 36 17.26 0.59 -22.84
N LYS A 37 17.15 -0.36 -23.79
CA LYS A 37 17.06 -0.07 -25.22
C LYS A 37 15.78 0.71 -25.53
N ASP A 38 14.65 0.25 -25.01
CA ASP A 38 13.36 0.93 -25.15
C ASP A 38 13.41 2.35 -24.58
N ARG A 39 14.06 2.53 -23.42
CA ARG A 39 14.29 3.84 -22.79
C ARG A 39 15.16 4.75 -23.65
N GLN A 40 16.25 4.24 -24.22
CA GLN A 40 17.16 5.02 -25.06
C GLN A 40 16.47 5.50 -26.35
N HIS A 41 15.64 4.66 -26.94
CA HIS A 41 14.90 4.99 -28.16
C HIS A 41 13.51 5.61 -27.89
N LYS A 42 13.12 5.77 -26.62
CA LYS A 42 11.77 6.22 -26.20
C LYS A 42 10.65 5.44 -26.89
N THR A 43 10.80 4.12 -26.97
CA THR A 43 9.81 3.23 -27.59
C THR A 43 9.10 2.42 -26.50
N ARG A 44 7.80 2.13 -26.69
CA ARG A 44 7.00 1.32 -25.75
C ARG A 44 7.03 1.81 -24.29
N GLY A 45 7.18 3.12 -24.08
CA GLY A 45 7.06 3.73 -22.76
C GLY A 45 5.61 3.71 -22.29
N ILE A 46 5.39 3.34 -21.03
CA ILE A 46 4.10 3.46 -20.37
C ILE A 46 4.13 4.75 -19.56
N GLU A 47 3.27 5.69 -19.90
CA GLU A 47 3.11 6.92 -19.12
C GLU A 47 2.54 6.57 -17.74
N VAL A 48 3.15 7.15 -16.71
CA VAL A 48 2.78 6.99 -15.32
C VAL A 48 2.86 8.31 -14.62
N ARG A 49 2.11 8.43 -13.53
CA ARG A 49 2.22 9.53 -12.58
C ARG A 49 2.96 9.06 -11.34
N VAL A 50 3.92 9.86 -10.89
CA VAL A 50 4.74 9.61 -9.71
C VAL A 50 4.42 10.68 -8.67
N ILE A 51 4.14 10.23 -7.45
CA ILE A 51 3.87 11.06 -6.28
C ILE A 51 4.92 10.71 -5.23
N GLU A 52 5.71 11.70 -4.82
CA GLU A 52 6.71 11.56 -3.77
C GLU A 52 6.17 12.14 -2.46
N TYR A 53 6.30 11.41 -1.36
CA TYR A 53 5.77 11.80 -0.05
C TYR A 53 6.60 11.23 1.10
N ALA A 54 6.54 11.86 2.26
CA ALA A 54 7.18 11.39 3.50
C ALA A 54 6.12 11.00 4.53
N LEU A 55 6.47 10.07 5.43
CA LEU A 55 5.63 9.70 6.58
C LEU A 55 6.27 10.29 7.84
N GLU A 56 5.83 11.49 8.23
CA GLU A 56 6.44 12.23 9.36
C GLU A 56 6.08 11.65 10.74
N GLU A 57 4.96 10.95 10.84
CA GLU A 57 4.41 10.48 12.12
C GLU A 57 4.87 9.06 12.51
N ILE A 58 5.75 8.43 11.73
CA ILE A 58 6.21 7.05 11.96
C ILE A 58 7.70 7.07 12.33
N ALA A 59 8.02 6.58 13.53
CA ALA A 59 9.39 6.35 13.95
C ALA A 59 10.08 5.33 13.02
N ASP A 60 11.31 5.63 12.60
CA ASP A 60 12.11 4.84 11.65
C ASP A 60 11.52 4.72 10.23
N ALA A 61 10.60 5.60 9.84
CA ALA A 61 10.11 5.65 8.46
C ALA A 61 11.24 5.96 7.47
N GLU A 62 11.14 5.40 6.27
CA GLU A 62 11.99 5.85 5.17
C GLU A 62 11.69 7.32 4.89
N PRO A 63 12.73 8.14 4.62
CA PRO A 63 12.54 9.58 4.47
C PRO A 63 11.68 9.94 3.27
N ASN A 64 11.60 9.08 2.24
CA ASN A 64 10.90 9.36 1.00
C ASN A 64 10.27 8.10 0.40
N TYR A 65 8.94 8.09 0.33
CA TYR A 65 8.15 7.09 -0.39
C TYR A 65 7.78 7.60 -1.78
N ARG A 66 7.56 6.65 -2.70
CA ARG A 66 7.06 6.94 -4.05
C ARG A 66 5.87 6.07 -4.38
N LEU A 67 4.77 6.71 -4.77
CA LEU A 67 3.60 6.07 -5.35
C LEU A 67 3.63 6.27 -6.87
N ILE A 68 3.55 5.16 -7.62
CA ILE A 68 3.44 5.17 -9.08
C ILE A 68 2.04 4.70 -9.46
N THR A 69 1.33 5.47 -10.26
CA THR A 69 -0.05 5.18 -10.67
C THR A 69 -0.29 5.46 -12.15
N ASN A 70 -1.30 4.81 -12.72
CA ASN A 70 -1.83 5.10 -14.06
C ASN A 70 -3.02 6.08 -14.02
N TRP A 71 -3.36 6.62 -12.85
CA TRP A 71 -4.30 7.73 -12.71
C TRP A 71 -3.56 9.05 -12.95
N LEU A 72 -3.64 9.55 -14.19
CA LEU A 72 -2.80 10.65 -14.66
C LEU A 72 -3.36 12.04 -14.35
N ASP A 73 -4.68 12.17 -14.19
CA ASP A 73 -5.37 13.44 -13.95
C ASP A 73 -5.40 13.79 -12.44
N GLU A 74 -4.84 14.93 -12.07
CA GLU A 74 -4.84 15.42 -10.69
C GLU A 74 -6.21 15.85 -10.15
N GLN A 75 -7.16 16.18 -11.03
CA GLN A 75 -8.51 16.57 -10.62
C GLN A 75 -9.38 15.37 -10.30
N GLU A 76 -9.24 14.28 -11.07
CA GLU A 76 -9.91 13.01 -10.78
C GLU A 76 -9.27 12.29 -9.58
N ALA A 77 -7.97 12.51 -9.38
CA ALA A 77 -7.15 11.77 -8.43
C ALA A 77 -6.12 12.65 -7.73
N PRO A 78 -6.50 13.41 -6.69
CA PRO A 78 -5.55 14.27 -5.99
C PRO A 78 -4.42 13.45 -5.35
N ALA A 79 -3.19 13.95 -5.43
CA ALA A 79 -2.02 13.25 -4.89
C ALA A 79 -2.15 12.93 -3.39
N GLU A 80 -2.69 13.87 -2.60
CA GLU A 80 -2.91 13.70 -1.15
C GLU A 80 -3.90 12.58 -0.83
N GLU A 81 -4.98 12.47 -1.60
CA GLU A 81 -5.97 11.40 -1.42
C GLU A 81 -5.39 10.04 -1.81
N LEU A 82 -4.66 10.00 -2.92
CA LEU A 82 -4.00 8.78 -3.38
C LEU A 82 -2.95 8.27 -2.40
N THR A 83 -2.12 9.14 -1.81
CA THR A 83 -1.13 8.73 -0.81
C THR A 83 -1.79 8.27 0.48
N ALA A 84 -2.87 8.93 0.92
CA ALA A 84 -3.64 8.51 2.09
C ALA A 84 -4.28 7.12 1.89
N LEU A 85 -4.92 6.89 0.74
CA LEU A 85 -5.50 5.58 0.37
C LEU A 85 -4.42 4.51 0.23
N HIS A 86 -3.29 4.85 -0.38
CA HIS A 86 -2.16 3.93 -0.52
C HIS A 86 -1.58 3.55 0.85
N HIS A 87 -1.52 4.48 1.79
CA HIS A 87 -1.11 4.19 3.15
C HIS A 87 -2.12 3.30 3.89
N GLN A 88 -3.43 3.56 3.76
CA GLN A 88 -4.48 2.66 4.28
C GLN A 88 -4.41 1.26 3.68
N ARG A 89 -3.97 1.12 2.42
CA ARG A 89 -3.73 -0.19 1.80
C ARG A 89 -2.62 -0.97 2.52
N TRP A 90 -1.61 -0.31 3.09
CA TRP A 90 -0.58 -0.99 3.88
C TRP A 90 -1.21 -1.81 5.02
N THR A 91 -2.33 -1.35 5.59
CA THR A 91 -3.09 -2.12 6.58
C THR A 91 -3.49 -3.52 6.08
N ILE A 92 -3.71 -3.71 4.78
CA ILE A 92 -3.96 -5.03 4.17
C ILE A 92 -2.71 -5.91 4.22
N GLU A 93 -1.52 -5.36 3.94
CA GLU A 93 -0.26 -6.09 4.04
C GLU A 93 0.04 -6.51 5.48
N GLN A 94 -0.20 -5.63 6.47
CA GLN A 94 -0.12 -6.00 7.88
C GLN A 94 -1.13 -7.08 8.26
N THR A 95 -2.30 -7.08 7.61
CA THR A 95 -3.33 -8.09 7.82
C THR A 95 -2.89 -9.46 7.28
N PHE A 96 -2.26 -9.51 6.11
CA PHE A 96 -1.63 -10.72 5.58
C PHE A 96 -0.40 -11.14 6.38
N ASP A 97 0.38 -10.21 6.91
CA ASP A 97 1.47 -10.52 7.83
C ASP A 97 0.93 -11.20 9.09
N GLY A 98 -0.14 -10.67 9.67
CA GLY A 98 -0.86 -11.33 10.77
C GLY A 98 -1.35 -12.74 10.45
N MET A 99 -1.70 -13.05 9.20
CA MET A 99 -1.97 -14.44 8.79
C MET A 99 -0.70 -15.30 8.77
N LYS A 100 0.45 -14.76 8.35
CA LYS A 100 1.72 -15.49 8.27
C LYS A 100 2.35 -15.72 9.65
N THR A 101 2.25 -14.76 10.55
CA THR A 101 3.00 -14.71 11.81
C THR A 101 2.13 -14.86 13.06
N HIS A 102 0.89 -14.34 13.07
CA HIS A 102 0.12 -14.13 14.30
C HIS A 102 -1.11 -15.03 14.47
N LEU A 103 -1.71 -15.54 13.40
CA LEU A 103 -2.92 -16.37 13.48
C LEU A 103 -2.71 -17.76 14.11
N ALA A 104 -1.46 -18.17 14.32
CA ALA A 104 -1.13 -19.49 14.85
C ALA A 104 -0.10 -19.49 16.00
N GLU A 105 0.33 -18.32 16.49
CA GLU A 105 1.48 -18.16 17.43
C GLU A 105 2.78 -18.86 16.97
N ARG A 106 2.79 -19.40 15.74
CA ARG A 106 3.79 -20.21 15.06
C ARG A 106 3.60 -20.07 13.55
N ALA A 107 4.63 -20.40 12.78
CA ALA A 107 4.54 -20.44 11.32
C ALA A 107 3.34 -21.28 10.88
N VAL A 108 2.46 -20.70 10.06
CA VAL A 108 1.32 -21.43 9.46
C VAL A 108 1.87 -22.58 8.63
N THR A 109 1.88 -23.76 9.22
CA THR A 109 2.34 -24.99 8.57
C THR A 109 1.11 -25.69 8.02
N LEU A 110 0.93 -25.64 6.70
CA LEU A 110 -0.07 -26.44 6.00
C LEU A 110 0.27 -27.92 6.19
N ARG A 111 -0.70 -28.73 6.59
CA ARG A 111 -0.49 -30.10 7.06
C ARG A 111 -0.49 -31.11 5.92
N SER A 112 -1.24 -30.85 4.86
CA SER A 112 -1.31 -31.75 3.72
C SER A 112 -0.04 -31.72 2.86
N LYS A 113 0.31 -32.89 2.33
CA LYS A 113 1.37 -33.07 1.32
C LYS A 113 0.82 -33.24 -0.11
N ARG A 114 -0.51 -33.13 -0.29
CA ARG A 114 -1.17 -33.24 -1.60
C ARG A 114 -1.57 -31.84 -2.10
N PRO A 115 -1.18 -31.42 -3.32
CA PRO A 115 -1.41 -30.05 -3.81
C PRO A 115 -2.85 -29.56 -3.71
N GLN A 116 -3.82 -30.42 -4.04
CA GLN A 116 -5.24 -30.09 -3.98
C GLN A 116 -5.73 -29.78 -2.55
N LEU A 117 -5.25 -30.54 -1.56
CA LEU A 117 -5.62 -30.37 -0.16
C LEU A 117 -4.86 -29.21 0.49
N VAL A 118 -3.64 -28.90 0.02
CA VAL A 118 -2.91 -27.68 0.40
C VAL A 118 -3.70 -26.44 -0.01
N LEU A 119 -4.24 -26.41 -1.23
CA LEU A 119 -5.11 -25.32 -1.67
C LEU A 119 -6.38 -25.23 -0.81
N GLN A 120 -7.00 -26.36 -0.49
CA GLN A 120 -8.16 -26.39 0.40
C GLN A 120 -7.86 -25.78 1.77
N GLU A 121 -6.73 -26.12 2.40
CA GLU A 121 -6.31 -25.56 3.68
C GLU A 121 -6.05 -24.05 3.59
N LEU A 122 -5.40 -23.59 2.51
CA LEU A 122 -5.19 -22.16 2.25
C LEU A 122 -6.52 -21.41 2.10
N TYR A 123 -7.46 -21.95 1.32
CA TYR A 123 -8.78 -21.34 1.16
C TYR A 123 -9.56 -21.32 2.48
N ALA A 124 -9.48 -22.36 3.29
CA ALA A 124 -10.10 -22.39 4.61
C ALA A 124 -9.57 -21.25 5.50
N LEU A 125 -8.24 -21.03 5.52
CA LEU A 125 -7.62 -19.93 6.26
C LEU A 125 -8.10 -18.55 5.77
N LEU A 126 -8.16 -18.34 4.45
CA LEU A 126 -8.62 -17.09 3.86
C LEU A 126 -10.11 -16.82 4.17
N ILE A 127 -10.95 -17.85 4.13
CA ILE A 127 -12.39 -17.73 4.45
C ILE A 127 -12.59 -17.39 5.93
N VAL A 128 -11.88 -18.07 6.84
CA VAL A 128 -11.94 -17.77 8.28
C VAL A 128 -11.47 -16.35 8.55
N HIS A 129 -10.36 -15.94 7.92
CA HIS A 129 -9.87 -14.57 8.01
C HIS A 129 -10.92 -13.55 7.56
N ALA A 130 -11.52 -13.75 6.38
CA ALA A 130 -12.54 -12.85 5.84
C ALA A 130 -13.78 -12.78 6.75
N ALA A 131 -14.19 -13.91 7.34
CA ALA A 131 -15.31 -13.96 8.29
C ALA A 131 -15.00 -13.15 9.56
N ILE A 132 -13.80 -13.28 10.12
CA ILE A 132 -13.35 -12.50 11.29
C ILE A 132 -13.35 -11.00 10.94
N ARG A 133 -12.75 -10.60 9.82
CA ARG A 133 -12.74 -9.18 9.39
C ARG A 133 -14.14 -8.63 9.20
N ARG A 134 -15.05 -9.40 8.61
CA ARG A 134 -16.46 -9.00 8.46
C ARG A 134 -17.14 -8.79 9.81
N MET A 135 -16.93 -9.68 10.78
CA MET A 135 -17.46 -9.52 12.15
C MET A 135 -16.89 -8.28 12.83
N MET A 136 -15.60 -8.01 12.69
CA MET A 136 -14.98 -6.79 13.21
C MET A 136 -15.59 -5.54 12.58
N THR A 137 -15.77 -5.52 11.26
CA THR A 137 -16.43 -4.40 10.57
C THR A 137 -17.86 -4.18 11.08
N GLN A 138 -18.62 -5.24 11.31
CA GLN A 138 -19.97 -5.16 11.87
C GLN A 138 -19.95 -4.63 13.31
N ALA A 139 -19.00 -5.05 14.14
CA ALA A 139 -18.83 -4.54 15.50
C ALA A 139 -18.45 -3.06 15.53
N ALA A 140 -17.55 -2.62 14.64
CA ALA A 140 -17.12 -1.23 14.51
C ALA A 140 -18.30 -0.30 14.16
N ALA A 141 -19.16 -0.76 13.25
CA ALA A 141 -20.37 -0.04 12.87
C ALA A 141 -21.34 0.18 14.06
N ALA A 142 -21.30 -0.69 15.06
CA ALA A 142 -22.08 -0.54 16.29
C ALA A 142 -21.40 0.35 17.35
N SER A 143 -20.11 0.66 17.21
CA SER A 143 -19.32 1.39 18.22
C SER A 143 -18.77 2.75 17.76
N ALA A 144 -19.21 3.28 16.60
CA ALA A 144 -18.73 4.53 16.01
C ALA A 144 -17.19 4.61 15.80
N GLN A 145 -16.53 3.46 15.74
CA GLN A 145 -15.10 3.33 15.49
C GLN A 145 -14.88 2.85 14.05
N ALA A 146 -13.78 3.24 13.39
CA ALA A 146 -13.51 2.72 12.06
C ALA A 146 -13.09 1.24 12.17
N ALA A 147 -13.60 0.40 11.25
CA ALA A 147 -13.31 -1.03 11.24
C ALA A 147 -11.82 -1.36 11.11
N GLN A 148 -11.05 -0.44 10.49
CA GLN A 148 -9.60 -0.52 10.37
C GLN A 148 -8.85 -0.27 11.69
N ASP A 149 -9.50 0.37 12.67
CA ASP A 149 -8.94 0.64 13.99
C ASP A 149 -9.22 -0.50 14.98
N LEU A 150 -10.04 -1.48 14.59
CA LEU A 150 -10.20 -2.72 15.32
C LEU A 150 -9.12 -3.69 14.88
N SER A 151 -8.32 -4.16 15.83
CA SER A 151 -7.27 -5.14 15.60
C SER A 151 -7.56 -6.42 16.40
N PHE A 152 -7.25 -7.58 15.81
CA PHE A 152 -7.38 -8.88 16.49
C PHE A 152 -6.23 -9.14 17.50
N PHE A 153 -5.16 -8.34 17.41
CA PHE A 153 -4.06 -8.25 18.37
C PHE A 153 -3.72 -6.78 18.59
N ILE A 154 -3.22 -6.42 19.79
CA ILE A 154 -2.65 -5.11 20.09
C ILE A 154 -1.48 -4.84 19.15
N ILE A 155 -1.78 -4.27 17.99
CA ILE A 155 -0.85 -3.39 17.29
C ILE A 155 -1.10 -2.06 17.96
N ARG A 156 -0.13 -1.59 18.75
CA ARG A 156 -0.04 -0.16 19.03
C ARG A 156 0.03 0.51 17.65
N ALA A 157 -1.08 1.08 17.21
CA ALA A 157 -0.99 2.30 16.45
C ALA A 157 -0.13 3.24 17.31
N CYS A 158 0.91 3.81 16.71
CA CYS A 158 1.72 4.83 17.37
C CYS A 158 0.82 5.91 17.99
#